data_AF-A0A936BS84-F1
#
_entry.id   AF-A0A936BS84-F1
#
_cell.length_a   1.000
_cell.length_b   1.000
_cell.length_c   1.000
_cell.angle_alpha   90.00
_cell.angle_beta   90.00
_cell.angle_gamma   90.00
#
_symmetry.space_group_name_H-M   'P 1'
#
loop_
_entity.id
_entity.type
_entity.pdbx_description
1 polymer ?
#
loop_
_entity_poly.entity_id
_entity_poly.type
_entity_poly.pdbx_seq_one_letter_code
_entity_poly.pdbx_strand_id
1 'polypeptide(L)'
;MSTQEFYIRGENDTDARGPFTQDQLASLVEAQQVDGSTLYYDAALEQWVPISSNESVMAFLFPEKRRLKVRPKDEIVSLNVEQAGDAPIRVEDMLAAADGRTSETAGRGDPKLAAERVSGASRYLLILTLVLSVFAMFWVGENLTTIFTGDWVGMATDPFIVLGLIDVFFVVVLFLGSTEFYPLVRFRVLFAVGFLGFMYFLSGDYQMMIAVGAGTLGAYFMTLAVSWVALIPAALLGLGGMVALAYFRVFAELPTS
;
A
#
# COMPACT_ATOMS: atom_id res chain seq x y z
N MET A 1 16.69 0.52 -61.76
CA MET A 1 17.76 -0.47 -61.52
C MET A 1 17.13 -1.84 -61.67
N SER A 2 17.56 -2.62 -62.66
CA SER A 2 16.98 -3.93 -62.99
C SER A 2 17.19 -4.90 -61.83
N THR A 3 16.10 -5.40 -61.25
CA THR A 3 16.11 -6.56 -60.35
C THR A 3 16.66 -7.74 -61.13
N GLN A 4 17.90 -8.13 -60.86
CA GLN A 4 18.51 -9.29 -61.51
C GLN A 4 17.87 -10.54 -60.90
N GLU A 5 17.22 -11.32 -61.75
CA GLU A 5 16.57 -12.58 -61.37
C GLU A 5 17.54 -13.74 -61.63
N PHE A 6 17.69 -14.61 -60.63
CA PHE A 6 18.61 -15.74 -60.67
C PHE A 6 17.82 -17.05 -60.73
N TYR A 7 18.19 -17.91 -61.68
CA TYR A 7 17.78 -19.32 -61.71
C TYR A 7 18.95 -20.16 -61.21
N ILE A 8 18.67 -21.07 -60.29
CA ILE A 8 19.67 -21.94 -59.68
C ILE A 8 19.33 -23.41 -59.94
N ARG A 9 20.35 -24.25 -60.04
CA ARG A 9 20.20 -25.71 -60.03
C ARG A 9 21.33 -26.35 -59.23
N GLY A 10 21.04 -27.50 -58.63
CA GLY A 10 22.06 -28.32 -57.99
C GLY A 10 23.05 -28.88 -59.00
N GLU A 11 24.27 -29.20 -58.56
CA GLU A 11 25.33 -29.76 -59.42
C GLU A 11 24.90 -31.07 -60.11
N ASN A 12 24.04 -31.86 -59.45
CA ASN A 12 23.50 -33.13 -59.94
C ASN A 12 22.01 -33.04 -60.35
N ASP A 13 21.41 -31.85 -60.32
CA ASP A 13 19.98 -31.64 -60.58
C ASP A 13 19.78 -31.02 -61.97
N THR A 14 18.90 -31.61 -62.79
CA THR A 14 18.54 -31.08 -64.10
C THR A 14 17.43 -30.04 -64.03
N ASP A 15 16.74 -29.94 -62.89
CA ASP A 15 15.61 -29.04 -62.71
C ASP A 15 16.07 -27.66 -62.21
N ALA A 16 15.78 -26.65 -63.02
CA ALA A 16 16.03 -25.25 -62.67
C ALA A 16 14.97 -24.75 -61.68
N ARG A 17 15.41 -24.08 -60.62
CA ARG A 17 14.55 -23.44 -59.61
C ARG A 17 14.73 -21.93 -59.68
N GLY A 18 13.62 -21.19 -59.69
CA GLY A 18 13.61 -19.74 -59.77
C GLY A 18 12.32 -19.21 -60.40
N PRO A 19 12.23 -17.89 -60.65
CA PRO A 19 13.27 -16.88 -60.43
C PRO A 19 13.41 -16.49 -58.96
N PHE A 20 14.65 -16.33 -58.49
CA PHE A 20 14.97 -15.77 -57.17
C PHE A 20 15.57 -14.38 -57.29
N THR A 21 15.22 -13.50 -56.36
CA THR A 21 15.92 -12.22 -56.19
C THR A 21 17.22 -12.41 -55.40
N GLN A 22 18.10 -11.42 -55.45
CA GLN A 22 19.39 -11.45 -54.73
C GLN A 22 19.23 -11.68 -53.21
N ASP A 23 18.22 -11.07 -52.59
CA ASP A 23 17.91 -11.23 -51.15
C ASP A 23 17.34 -12.62 -50.81
N GLN A 24 16.54 -13.19 -51.73
CA GLN A 24 16.01 -14.55 -51.57
C GLN A 24 17.14 -15.58 -51.69
N LEU A 25 18.10 -15.35 -52.59
CA LEU A 25 19.28 -16.20 -52.72
C LEU A 25 20.17 -16.13 -51.47
N ALA A 26 20.34 -14.95 -50.86
CA ALA A 26 21.04 -14.81 -49.58
C ALA A 26 20.35 -15.61 -48.45
N SER A 27 19.02 -15.57 -48.41
CA SER A 27 18.22 -16.35 -47.44
C SER A 27 18.40 -17.86 -47.63
N LEU A 28 18.49 -18.34 -48.89
CA LEU A 28 18.74 -19.76 -49.19
C LEU A 28 20.16 -20.21 -48.81
N VAL A 29 21.14 -19.31 -48.90
CA VAL A 29 22.51 -19.54 -48.43
C VAL A 29 22.55 -19.61 -46.89
N GLU A 30 21.85 -18.72 -46.18
CA GLU A 30 21.72 -18.78 -44.71
C GLU A 30 21.06 -20.09 -44.25
N ALA A 31 20.08 -20.59 -45.02
CA ALA A 31 19.40 -21.86 -44.78
C ALA A 31 20.23 -23.11 -45.18
N GLN A 32 21.49 -22.95 -45.62
CA GLN A 32 22.37 -24.03 -46.11
C GLN A 32 21.80 -24.83 -47.29
N GLN A 33 20.86 -24.27 -48.06
CA GLN A 33 20.28 -24.93 -49.22
C GLN A 33 21.05 -24.64 -50.52
N VAL A 34 21.88 -23.60 -50.52
CA VAL A 34 22.72 -23.18 -51.64
C VAL A 34 24.15 -23.03 -51.14
N ASP A 35 25.08 -23.72 -51.80
CA ASP A 35 26.52 -23.63 -51.54
C ASP A 35 27.28 -23.09 -52.77
N GLY A 36 28.56 -22.76 -52.65
CA GLY A 36 29.38 -22.16 -53.72
C GLY A 36 29.55 -23.03 -54.99
N SER A 37 29.20 -24.32 -54.93
CA SER A 37 29.16 -25.24 -56.07
C SER A 37 27.81 -25.23 -56.82
N THR A 38 26.79 -24.55 -56.30
CA THR A 38 25.48 -24.42 -56.95
C THR A 38 25.64 -23.65 -58.26
N LEU A 39 24.97 -24.10 -59.32
CA LEU A 39 25.04 -23.48 -60.63
C LEU A 39 23.94 -22.41 -60.73
N TYR A 40 24.29 -21.22 -61.21
CA TYR A 40 23.32 -20.20 -61.59
C TYR A 40 23.33 -20.00 -63.11
N TYR A 41 22.19 -19.59 -63.67
CA TYR A 41 22.08 -19.31 -65.10
C TYR A 41 22.61 -17.90 -65.41
N ASP A 42 23.64 -17.81 -66.26
CA ASP A 42 24.17 -16.52 -66.74
C ASP A 42 23.49 -16.14 -68.05
N ALA A 43 22.63 -15.12 -68.00
CA ALA A 43 21.89 -14.63 -69.17
C ALA A 43 22.77 -13.99 -70.25
N ALA A 44 24.01 -13.58 -69.94
CA ALA A 44 24.93 -12.98 -70.91
C ALA A 44 25.69 -14.04 -71.73
N LEU A 45 25.88 -15.23 -71.15
CA LEU A 45 26.65 -16.32 -71.76
C LEU A 45 25.78 -17.54 -72.11
N GLU A 46 24.48 -17.50 -71.81
CA GLU A 46 23.50 -18.57 -72.00
C GLU A 46 23.95 -19.94 -71.45
N GLN A 47 24.70 -19.93 -70.34
CA GLN A 47 25.28 -21.12 -69.75
C GLN A 47 25.10 -21.16 -68.22
N TRP A 48 25.11 -22.38 -67.70
CA TRP A 48 25.09 -22.62 -66.26
C TRP A 48 26.50 -22.54 -65.70
N VAL A 49 26.73 -21.59 -64.81
CA VAL A 49 28.04 -21.31 -64.25
C VAL A 49 27.98 -21.45 -62.73
N PRO A 50 28.97 -22.08 -62.07
CA PRO A 50 28.98 -22.16 -60.62
C PRO A 50 29.03 -20.77 -59.98
N ILE A 51 28.32 -20.58 -58.87
CA ILE A 51 28.30 -19.30 -58.13
C ILE A 51 29.73 -18.85 -57.77
N SER A 52 30.62 -19.80 -57.46
CA SER A 52 32.06 -19.56 -57.21
C SER A 52 32.83 -18.89 -58.35
N SER A 53 32.36 -18.93 -59.60
CA SER A 53 33.06 -18.28 -60.73
C SER A 53 32.82 -16.77 -60.79
N ASN A 54 31.79 -16.27 -60.11
CA ASN A 54 31.43 -14.85 -60.15
C ASN A 54 31.75 -14.22 -58.80
N GLU A 55 32.86 -13.50 -58.75
CA GLU A 55 33.39 -12.83 -57.56
C GLU A 55 32.39 -11.82 -56.96
N SER A 56 31.56 -11.19 -57.79
CA SER A 56 30.56 -10.21 -57.33
C SER A 56 29.37 -10.85 -56.61
N VAL A 57 28.94 -12.04 -57.06
CA VAL A 57 27.83 -12.80 -56.43
C VAL A 57 28.34 -13.51 -55.18
N MET A 58 29.57 -14.03 -55.20
CA MET A 58 30.22 -14.63 -54.04
C MET A 58 30.43 -13.66 -52.89
N ALA A 59 30.93 -12.44 -53.16
CA ALA A 59 31.16 -11.45 -52.12
C ALA A 59 29.87 -10.99 -51.42
N PHE A 60 28.74 -11.00 -52.14
CA PHE A 60 27.43 -10.66 -51.58
C PHE A 60 26.83 -11.81 -50.75
N LEU A 61 26.88 -13.05 -51.26
CA LEU A 61 26.27 -14.20 -50.60
C LEU A 61 27.10 -14.73 -49.43
N PHE A 62 28.43 -14.60 -49.49
CA PHE A 62 29.36 -15.11 -48.49
C PHE A 62 30.30 -14.00 -47.97
N PRO A 63 29.79 -12.96 -47.30
CA PRO A 63 30.63 -11.92 -46.73
C PRO A 63 31.53 -12.50 -45.63
N GLU A 64 32.82 -12.12 -45.62
CA GLU A 64 33.78 -12.60 -44.62
C GLU A 64 33.31 -12.23 -43.20
N LYS A 65 32.92 -13.25 -42.42
CA LYS A 65 32.42 -13.10 -41.05
C LYS A 65 33.50 -12.48 -40.15
N ARG A 66 33.44 -11.15 -39.94
CA ARG A 66 34.26 -10.48 -38.92
C ARG A 66 33.88 -11.03 -37.53
N ARG A 67 34.81 -11.74 -36.90
CA ARG A 67 34.68 -12.19 -35.51
C ARG A 67 34.57 -10.96 -34.60
N LEU A 68 33.36 -10.61 -34.20
CA LEU A 68 33.13 -9.63 -33.14
C LEU A 68 33.60 -10.24 -31.81
N LYS A 69 34.77 -9.81 -31.32
CA LYS A 69 35.20 -10.09 -29.95
C LYS A 69 34.35 -9.24 -29.01
N VAL A 70 33.35 -9.85 -28.38
CA VAL A 70 32.63 -9.23 -27.25
C VAL A 70 33.64 -8.97 -26.15
N ARG A 71 33.85 -7.70 -25.78
CA ARG A 71 34.65 -7.36 -24.60
C ARG A 71 33.95 -7.96 -23.37
N PRO A 72 34.65 -8.72 -22.51
CA PRO A 72 34.06 -9.20 -21.27
C PRO A 72 33.60 -7.97 -20.48
N LYS A 73 32.30 -7.92 -20.15
CA LYS A 73 31.77 -6.91 -19.25
C LYS A 73 32.51 -7.03 -17.92
N ASP A 74 32.90 -5.89 -17.37
CA ASP A 74 33.38 -5.79 -15.99
C ASP A 74 32.44 -6.58 -15.08
N GLU A 75 33.06 -7.37 -14.20
CA GLU A 75 32.44 -8.27 -13.26
C GLU A 75 31.23 -7.59 -12.58
N ILE A 76 30.03 -8.02 -12.96
CA ILE A 76 28.80 -7.52 -12.34
C ILE A 76 28.78 -8.14 -10.95
N VAL A 77 29.25 -7.38 -9.95
CA VAL A 77 29.17 -7.79 -8.54
C VAL A 77 27.71 -8.05 -8.22
N SER A 78 27.35 -9.33 -8.07
CA SER A 78 26.02 -9.74 -7.64
C SER A 78 25.82 -9.23 -6.22
N LEU A 79 24.81 -8.38 -6.00
CA LEU A 79 24.52 -7.83 -4.67
C LEU A 79 24.05 -8.92 -3.66
N ASN A 80 23.65 -10.09 -4.16
CA ASN A 80 23.30 -11.26 -3.34
C ASN A 80 24.49 -12.22 -3.22
N VAL A 81 25.54 -11.83 -2.49
CA VAL A 81 26.57 -12.78 -2.07
C VAL A 81 26.16 -13.35 -0.72
N GLU A 82 25.77 -14.63 -0.68
CA GLU A 82 25.59 -15.34 0.59
C GLU A 82 26.93 -15.34 1.34
N GLN A 83 26.98 -14.66 2.50
CA GLN A 83 28.17 -14.67 3.34
C GLN A 83 28.23 -15.99 4.10
N ALA A 84 29.40 -16.65 4.06
CA ALA A 84 29.61 -17.91 4.76
C ALA A 84 29.47 -17.71 6.28
N GLY A 85 28.33 -18.14 6.83
CA GLY A 85 27.99 -17.98 8.25
C GLY A 85 26.56 -17.49 8.50
N ASP A 86 25.83 -17.03 7.47
CA ASP A 86 24.44 -16.65 7.63
C ASP A 86 23.56 -17.87 7.91
N ALA A 87 22.72 -17.74 8.94
CA ALA A 87 21.74 -18.75 9.28
C ALA A 87 20.75 -18.93 8.11
N PRO A 88 20.25 -20.16 7.87
CA PRO A 88 19.29 -20.39 6.80
C PRO A 88 18.06 -19.49 6.99
N ILE A 89 17.70 -18.74 5.95
CA ILE A 89 16.58 -17.78 5.97
C ILE A 89 15.30 -18.56 6.27
N ARG A 90 14.66 -18.24 7.40
CA ARG A 90 13.41 -18.89 7.80
C ARG A 90 12.23 -18.21 7.12
N VAL A 91 11.12 -18.93 7.02
CA VAL A 91 9.86 -18.37 6.48
C VAL A 91 9.44 -17.13 7.26
N GLU A 92 9.68 -17.13 8.58
CA GLU A 92 9.44 -15.97 9.44
C GLU A 92 10.25 -14.74 9.02
N ASP A 93 11.51 -14.91 8.62
CA ASP A 93 12.38 -13.83 8.16
C ASP A 93 11.95 -13.32 6.78
N MET A 94 11.48 -14.23 5.91
CA MET A 94 10.90 -13.86 4.61
C MET A 94 9.62 -13.03 4.79
N LEU A 95 8.74 -13.42 5.71
CA LEU A 95 7.51 -12.68 6.04
C LEU A 95 7.82 -11.34 6.71
N ALA A 96 8.81 -11.30 7.62
CA ALA A 96 9.25 -10.07 8.25
C ALA A 96 9.85 -9.08 7.24
N ALA A 97 10.61 -9.57 6.25
CA ALA A 97 11.16 -8.75 5.19
C ALA A 97 10.06 -8.18 4.28
N ALA A 98 9.05 -9.01 3.94
CA ALA A 98 7.89 -8.55 3.17
C ALA A 98 7.08 -7.48 3.91
N ASP A 99 6.95 -7.59 5.23
CA ASP A 99 6.30 -6.61 6.10
C ASP A 99 7.18 -5.38 6.42
N GLY A 100 8.42 -5.30 5.92
CA GLY A 100 9.34 -4.19 6.18
C GLY A 100 9.92 -4.16 7.60
N ARG A 101 9.96 -5.30 8.30
CA ARG A 101 10.39 -5.45 9.70
C ARG A 101 11.83 -5.94 9.87
N THR A 102 12.58 -6.15 8.80
CA THR A 102 14.03 -6.48 8.89
C THR A 102 14.87 -5.22 8.86
N SER A 103 16.11 -5.29 9.36
CA SER A 103 17.06 -4.16 9.31
C SER A 103 17.27 -3.62 7.90
N GLU A 104 17.21 -4.48 6.87
CA GLU A 104 17.37 -4.10 5.46
C GLU A 104 16.11 -3.51 4.82
N THR A 105 14.93 -3.85 5.34
CA THR A 105 13.62 -3.42 4.79
C THR A 105 12.91 -2.39 5.66
N ALA A 106 13.48 -2.03 6.81
CA ALA A 106 13.00 -1.01 7.72
C ALA A 106 12.86 0.34 6.98
N GLY A 107 11.61 0.77 6.79
CA GLY A 107 11.28 2.00 6.05
C GLY A 107 10.78 1.78 4.62
N ARG A 108 10.78 0.54 4.11
CA ARG A 108 10.14 0.14 2.84
C ARG A 108 8.82 -0.61 3.03
N GLY A 109 8.32 -0.70 4.27
CA GLY A 109 7.03 -1.33 4.58
C GLY A 109 5.83 -0.57 3.99
N ASP A 110 4.74 -1.28 3.73
CA ASP A 110 3.52 -0.67 3.15
C ASP A 110 2.88 0.31 4.16
N PRO A 111 2.74 1.61 3.81
CA PRO A 111 2.10 2.60 4.67
C PRO A 111 0.64 2.27 4.98
N LYS A 112 -0.07 1.53 4.11
CA LYS A 112 -1.47 1.11 4.37
C LYS A 112 -1.56 0.16 5.54
N LEU A 113 -0.65 -0.80 5.62
CA LEU A 113 -0.62 -1.82 6.66
C LEU A 113 -0.26 -1.21 8.03
N ALA A 114 0.57 -0.16 8.03
CA ALA A 114 0.81 0.65 9.21
C ALA A 114 -0.44 1.46 9.63
N ALA A 115 -1.13 2.08 8.67
CA ALA A 115 -2.35 2.85 8.94
C ALA A 115 -3.50 1.97 9.47
N GLU A 116 -3.65 0.75 8.97
CA GLU A 116 -4.64 -0.22 9.47
C GLU A 116 -4.40 -0.55 10.95
N ARG A 117 -3.15 -0.84 11.34
CA ARG A 117 -2.79 -1.09 12.75
C ARG A 117 -3.11 0.11 13.64
N VAL A 118 -2.76 1.30 13.19
CA VAL A 118 -3.05 2.55 13.92
C VAL A 118 -4.56 2.76 14.05
N SER A 119 -5.32 2.54 12.98
CA SER A 119 -6.78 2.69 12.99
C SER A 119 -7.45 1.71 13.95
N GLY A 120 -6.95 0.47 14.02
CA GLY A 120 -7.41 -0.55 14.97
C GLY A 120 -7.13 -0.15 16.41
N ALA A 121 -5.91 0.30 16.71
CA ALA A 121 -5.55 0.80 18.04
C ALA A 121 -6.37 2.05 18.43
N SER A 122 -6.53 2.98 17.48
CA SER A 122 -7.30 4.21 17.68
C SER A 122 -8.75 3.93 18.05
N ARG A 123 -9.38 2.95 17.42
CA ARG A 123 -10.75 2.53 17.74
C ARG A 123 -10.88 2.10 19.21
N TYR A 124 -9.96 1.28 19.71
CA TYR A 124 -10.01 0.84 21.12
C TYR A 124 -9.74 1.97 22.11
N LEU A 125 -8.84 2.89 21.78
CA LEU A 125 -8.56 4.07 22.59
C LEU A 125 -9.76 5.04 22.62
N LEU A 126 -10.45 5.19 21.49
CA LEU A 126 -11.69 5.95 21.39
C LEU A 126 -12.80 5.30 22.22
N ILE A 127 -12.97 3.97 22.15
CA ILE A 127 -13.92 3.23 22.99
C ILE A 127 -13.64 3.49 24.47
N LEU A 128 -12.37 3.37 24.90
CA LEU A 128 -12.01 3.64 26.29
C LEU A 128 -12.34 5.07 26.71
N THR A 129 -12.09 6.05 25.82
CA THR A 129 -12.41 7.47 26.06
C THR A 129 -13.93 7.68 26.20
N LEU A 130 -14.74 7.02 25.37
CA LEU A 130 -16.20 7.06 25.48
C LEU A 130 -16.71 6.37 26.74
N VAL A 131 -16.12 5.24 27.15
CA VAL A 131 -16.46 4.57 28.42
C VAL A 131 -16.17 5.49 29.62
N LEU A 132 -15.04 6.20 29.61
CA LEU A 132 -14.74 7.20 30.62
C LEU A 132 -15.73 8.36 30.60
N SER A 133 -16.19 8.78 29.42
CA SER A 133 -17.25 9.78 29.29
C SER A 133 -18.58 9.28 29.86
N VAL A 134 -18.99 8.03 29.58
CA VAL A 134 -20.18 7.42 30.18
C VAL A 134 -20.09 7.41 31.69
N PHE A 135 -18.94 6.98 32.22
CA PHE A 135 -18.68 6.97 33.65
C PHE A 135 -18.82 8.38 34.25
N ALA A 136 -18.17 9.39 33.66
CA ALA A 136 -18.29 10.78 34.10
C ALA A 136 -19.73 11.30 34.04
N MET A 137 -20.54 10.83 33.08
CA MET A 137 -21.93 11.28 32.90
C MET A 137 -22.91 10.63 33.86
N PHE A 138 -22.77 9.32 34.11
CA PHE A 138 -23.69 8.54 34.92
C PHE A 138 -23.36 8.55 36.40
N TRP A 139 -22.08 8.56 36.78
CA TRP A 139 -21.65 8.31 38.16
C TRP A 139 -21.83 9.51 39.10
N VAL A 140 -22.54 10.55 38.68
CA VAL A 140 -22.69 11.80 39.46
C VAL A 140 -24.11 11.99 39.93
N GLY A 141 -24.26 12.41 41.20
CA GLY A 141 -25.54 12.72 41.82
C GLY A 141 -26.51 11.53 41.83
N GLU A 142 -27.78 11.80 41.49
CA GLU A 142 -28.86 10.82 41.45
C GLU A 142 -29.04 10.17 40.06
N ASN A 143 -28.05 10.32 39.16
CA ASN A 143 -28.19 9.86 37.79
C ASN A 143 -28.24 8.33 37.71
N LEU A 144 -27.38 7.64 38.47
CA LEU A 144 -27.45 6.18 38.59
C LEU A 144 -28.78 5.72 39.18
N THR A 145 -29.27 6.39 40.23
CA THR A 145 -30.56 6.03 40.83
C THR A 145 -31.70 6.23 39.84
N THR A 146 -31.71 7.33 39.09
CA THR A 146 -32.72 7.62 38.03
C THR A 146 -32.72 6.55 36.93
N ILE A 147 -31.52 6.10 36.53
CA ILE A 147 -31.38 5.01 35.54
C ILE A 147 -31.88 3.67 36.11
N PHE A 148 -31.51 3.34 37.35
CA PHE A 148 -31.89 2.05 37.97
C PHE A 148 -33.36 1.98 38.36
N THR A 149 -33.98 3.10 38.72
CA THR A 149 -35.43 3.16 38.99
C THR A 149 -36.26 3.15 37.70
N GLY A 150 -35.63 3.35 36.54
CA GLY A 150 -36.30 3.35 35.24
C GLY A 150 -37.23 4.56 35.06
N ASP A 151 -36.92 5.69 35.67
CA ASP A 151 -37.67 6.93 35.46
C ASP A 151 -37.35 7.52 34.07
N TRP A 152 -38.15 7.14 33.08
CA TRP A 152 -38.02 7.58 31.70
C TRP A 152 -38.11 9.10 31.54
N VAL A 153 -38.87 9.80 32.40
CA VAL A 153 -39.02 11.25 32.30
C VAL A 153 -37.74 11.91 32.80
N GLY A 154 -37.26 11.54 33.99
CA GLY A 154 -35.99 12.03 34.53
C GLY A 154 -34.83 11.80 33.57
N MET A 155 -34.72 10.58 33.02
CA MET A 155 -33.69 10.22 32.04
C MET A 155 -33.74 11.07 30.77
N ALA A 156 -34.94 11.43 30.27
CA ALA A 156 -35.09 12.24 29.07
C ALA A 156 -34.84 13.74 29.31
N THR A 157 -35.02 14.20 30.55
CA THR A 157 -34.83 15.62 30.93
C THR A 157 -33.40 15.94 31.36
N ASP A 158 -32.63 14.96 31.85
CA ASP A 158 -31.24 15.19 32.22
C ASP A 158 -30.31 15.08 30.98
N PRO A 159 -29.68 16.19 30.54
CA PRO A 159 -28.82 16.18 29.38
C PRO A 159 -27.57 15.29 29.54
N PHE A 160 -27.07 15.09 30.77
CA PHE A 160 -25.92 14.21 31.01
C PHE A 160 -26.30 12.74 30.82
N ILE A 161 -27.47 12.32 31.29
CA ILE A 161 -27.96 10.95 31.09
C ILE A 161 -28.18 10.69 29.60
N VAL A 162 -28.84 11.61 28.89
CA VAL A 162 -29.07 11.48 27.44
C VAL A 162 -27.74 11.35 26.68
N LEU A 163 -26.76 12.21 26.96
CA LEU A 163 -25.45 12.14 26.30
C LEU A 163 -24.66 10.88 26.66
N GLY A 164 -24.78 10.39 27.91
CA GLY A 164 -24.14 9.15 28.32
C GLY A 164 -24.76 7.92 27.64
N LEU A 165 -26.08 7.90 27.45
CA LEU A 165 -26.76 6.82 26.72
C LEU A 165 -26.36 6.80 25.23
N ILE A 166 -26.21 7.98 24.62
CA ILE A 166 -25.68 8.10 23.25
C ILE A 166 -24.26 7.53 23.18
N ASP A 167 -23.43 7.76 24.18
CA ASP A 167 -22.09 7.17 24.24
C ASP A 167 -22.08 5.67 24.45
N VAL A 168 -22.99 5.13 25.27
CA VAL A 168 -23.16 3.68 25.40
C VAL A 168 -23.48 3.08 24.04
N PHE A 169 -24.37 3.71 23.26
CA PHE A 169 -24.65 3.28 21.90
C PHE A 169 -23.38 3.29 21.03
N PHE A 170 -22.59 4.37 21.06
CA PHE A 170 -21.35 4.44 20.29
C PHE A 170 -20.31 3.42 20.73
N VAL A 171 -20.14 3.19 22.04
CA VAL A 171 -19.26 2.16 22.58
C VAL A 171 -19.63 0.80 22.00
N VAL A 172 -20.92 0.43 22.00
CA VAL A 172 -21.39 -0.85 21.47
C VAL A 172 -21.10 -0.99 19.97
N VAL A 173 -21.49 -0.01 19.14
CA VAL A 173 -21.29 -0.12 17.68
C VAL A 173 -19.81 -0.10 17.28
N LEU A 174 -18.97 0.66 18.01
CA LEU A 174 -17.53 0.68 17.79
C LEU A 174 -16.85 -0.60 18.26
N PHE A 175 -17.34 -1.21 19.34
CA PHE A 175 -16.85 -2.50 19.80
C PHE A 175 -17.17 -3.61 18.81
N LEU A 176 -18.34 -3.56 18.16
CA LEU A 176 -18.71 -4.41 17.02
C LEU A 176 -17.89 -4.11 15.76
N GLY A 177 -17.09 -3.04 15.77
CA GLY A 177 -16.16 -2.69 14.71
C GLY A 177 -16.73 -1.85 13.58
N SER A 178 -17.95 -1.32 13.73
CA SER A 178 -18.58 -0.46 12.73
C SER A 178 -17.98 0.94 12.74
N THR A 179 -17.02 1.20 11.83
CA THR A 179 -16.36 2.51 11.68
C THR A 179 -17.19 3.51 10.86
N GLU A 180 -18.29 3.06 10.24
CA GLU A 180 -19.24 3.90 9.52
C GLU A 180 -19.88 4.97 10.40
N PHE A 181 -19.93 4.73 11.72
CA PHE A 181 -20.45 5.68 12.70
C PHE A 181 -19.45 6.79 13.10
N TYR A 182 -18.21 6.79 12.60
CA TYR A 182 -17.21 7.82 12.95
C TYR A 182 -17.69 9.26 12.70
N PRO A 183 -18.39 9.59 11.59
CA PRO A 183 -18.94 10.93 11.40
C PRO A 183 -19.92 11.34 12.51
N LEU A 184 -20.75 10.41 12.99
CA LEU A 184 -21.70 10.67 14.07
C LEU A 184 -21.00 10.81 15.43
N VAL A 185 -19.97 10.00 15.68
CA VAL A 185 -19.11 10.15 16.87
C VAL A 185 -18.47 11.53 16.87
N ARG A 186 -17.88 11.97 15.75
CA ARG A 186 -17.28 13.30 15.58
C ARG A 186 -18.29 14.42 15.84
N PHE A 187 -19.48 14.32 15.27
CA PHE A 187 -20.55 15.27 15.54
C PHE A 187 -20.87 15.33 17.03
N ARG A 188 -21.03 14.18 17.69
CA ARG A 188 -21.33 14.12 19.12
C ARG A 188 -20.22 14.73 19.98
N VAL A 189 -18.94 14.47 19.69
CA VAL A 189 -17.85 15.05 20.50
C VAL A 189 -17.72 16.56 20.29
N LEU A 190 -17.93 17.06 19.08
CA LEU A 190 -17.98 18.51 18.82
C LEU A 190 -19.21 19.17 19.47
N PHE A 191 -20.36 18.48 19.44
CA PHE A 191 -21.54 18.91 20.15
C PHE A 191 -21.29 18.99 21.66
N ALA A 192 -20.57 18.03 22.24
CA ALA A 192 -20.21 18.05 23.65
C ALA A 192 -19.25 19.22 23.99
N VAL A 193 -18.27 19.54 23.14
CA VAL A 193 -17.45 20.77 23.30
C VAL A 193 -18.35 22.00 23.35
N GLY A 194 -19.28 22.13 22.41
CA GLY A 194 -20.17 23.29 22.32
C GLY A 194 -21.13 23.37 23.50
N PHE A 195 -21.92 22.31 23.72
CA PHE A 195 -22.97 22.27 24.72
C PHE A 195 -22.44 22.18 26.15
N LEU A 196 -21.66 21.15 26.48
CA LEU A 196 -21.13 20.98 27.84
C LEU A 196 -20.05 22.01 28.16
N GLY A 197 -19.18 22.34 27.20
CA GLY A 197 -18.19 23.39 27.40
C GLY A 197 -18.84 24.74 27.69
N PHE A 198 -19.90 25.11 26.96
CA PHE A 198 -20.65 26.34 27.25
C PHE A 198 -21.41 26.27 28.58
N MET A 199 -22.02 25.14 28.92
CA MET A 199 -22.67 24.94 30.23
C MET A 199 -21.68 25.18 31.38
N TYR A 200 -20.51 24.56 31.33
CA TYR A 200 -19.48 24.74 32.37
C TYR A 200 -18.90 26.16 32.39
N PHE A 201 -18.77 26.81 31.23
CA PHE A 201 -18.41 28.21 31.15
C PHE A 201 -19.42 29.11 31.89
N LEU A 202 -20.72 28.89 31.67
CA LEU A 202 -21.77 29.65 32.36
C LEU A 202 -21.81 29.39 33.87
N SER A 203 -21.51 28.16 34.28
CA SER A 203 -21.39 27.79 35.70
C SER A 203 -20.11 28.32 36.37
N GLY A 204 -19.18 28.90 35.61
CA GLY A 204 -17.88 29.37 36.10
C GLY A 204 -16.89 28.24 36.41
N ASP A 205 -17.21 27.00 36.04
CA ASP A 205 -16.36 25.83 36.28
C ASP A 205 -15.42 25.60 35.09
N TYR A 206 -14.37 26.41 35.05
CA TYR A 206 -13.39 26.35 33.98
C TYR A 206 -12.58 25.04 33.98
N GLN A 207 -12.47 24.34 35.12
CA GLN A 207 -11.75 23.07 35.19
C GLN A 207 -12.50 21.99 34.40
N MET A 208 -13.81 21.87 34.62
CA MET A 208 -14.66 20.96 33.86
C MET A 208 -14.73 21.33 32.39
N MET A 209 -14.80 22.63 32.07
CA MET A 209 -14.80 23.11 30.69
C MET A 209 -13.54 22.66 29.95
N ILE A 210 -12.36 22.84 30.55
CA ILE A 210 -11.08 22.43 29.95
C ILE A 210 -11.00 20.90 29.84
N ALA A 211 -11.44 20.17 30.87
CA ALA A 211 -11.43 18.70 30.86
C ALA A 211 -12.32 18.11 29.76
N VAL A 212 -13.57 18.60 29.63
CA VAL A 212 -14.48 18.24 28.53
C VAL A 212 -13.84 18.59 27.19
N GLY A 213 -13.29 19.80 27.05
CA GLY A 213 -12.69 20.26 25.79
C GLY A 213 -11.51 19.40 25.36
N ALA A 214 -10.60 19.08 26.29
CA ALA A 214 -9.47 18.19 26.03
C ALA A 214 -9.95 16.78 25.66
N GLY A 215 -10.85 16.20 26.45
CA GLY A 215 -11.33 14.84 26.26
C GLY A 215 -12.01 14.64 24.90
N THR A 216 -12.86 15.59 24.51
CA THR A 216 -13.63 15.54 23.26
C THR A 216 -12.79 15.88 22.03
N LEU A 217 -11.86 16.84 22.12
CA LEU A 217 -10.91 17.11 21.04
C LEU A 217 -9.97 15.94 20.79
N GLY A 218 -9.45 15.31 21.84
CA GLY A 218 -8.64 14.10 21.70
C GLY A 218 -9.40 12.96 21.03
N ALA A 219 -10.65 12.71 21.47
CA ALA A 219 -11.54 11.74 20.84
C ALA A 219 -11.82 12.05 19.36
N TYR A 220 -12.01 13.33 19.01
CA TYR A 220 -12.17 13.75 17.61
C TYR A 220 -10.94 13.35 16.77
N PHE A 221 -9.74 13.67 17.23
CA PHE A 221 -8.51 13.34 16.49
C PHE A 221 -8.22 11.83 16.44
N MET A 222 -8.62 11.05 17.45
CA MET A 222 -8.56 9.58 17.37
C MET A 222 -9.34 9.06 16.16
N THR A 223 -10.53 9.60 15.87
CA THR A 223 -11.31 9.15 14.68
C THR A 223 -10.64 9.48 13.34
N LEU A 224 -9.58 10.30 13.32
CA LEU A 224 -8.85 10.72 12.12
C LEU A 224 -7.42 10.16 12.05
N ALA A 225 -6.93 9.56 13.13
CA ALA A 225 -5.54 9.17 13.25
C ALA A 225 -5.19 8.00 12.32
N VAL A 226 -4.27 8.24 11.38
CA VAL A 226 -3.71 7.23 10.46
C VAL A 226 -2.23 6.93 10.73
N SER A 227 -1.61 7.65 11.67
CA SER A 227 -0.21 7.45 12.08
C SER A 227 -0.06 7.48 13.61
N TRP A 228 0.96 6.80 14.13
CA TRP A 228 1.26 6.80 15.57
C TRP A 228 1.58 8.20 16.10
N VAL A 229 2.21 9.04 15.28
CA VAL A 229 2.55 10.43 15.62
C VAL A 229 1.30 11.26 15.87
N ALA A 230 0.22 11.02 15.12
CA ALA A 230 -1.07 11.68 15.36
C ALA A 230 -1.86 11.01 16.50
N LEU A 231 -1.82 9.66 16.58
CA LEU A 231 -2.60 8.91 17.55
C LEU A 231 -2.16 9.15 19.00
N ILE A 232 -0.86 9.10 19.30
CA ILE A 232 -0.35 9.21 20.67
C ILE A 232 -0.78 10.51 21.37
N PRO A 233 -0.54 11.71 20.79
CA PRO A 233 -0.97 12.95 21.45
C PRO A 233 -2.50 13.06 21.52
N ALA A 234 -3.23 12.61 20.49
CA ALA A 234 -4.70 12.57 20.54
C ALA A 234 -5.20 11.65 21.66
N ALA A 235 -4.55 10.49 21.85
CA ALA A 235 -4.85 9.52 22.87
C ALA A 235 -4.65 10.07 24.28
N LEU A 236 -3.50 10.69 24.52
CA LEU A 236 -3.16 11.32 25.79
C LEU A 236 -4.13 12.46 26.11
N LEU A 237 -4.46 13.30 25.13
CA LEU A 237 -5.40 14.41 25.32
C LEU A 237 -6.82 13.90 25.61
N GLY A 238 -7.28 12.91 24.85
CA GLY A 238 -8.63 12.36 24.97
C GLY A 238 -8.85 11.61 26.28
N LEU A 239 -7.95 10.66 26.59
CA LEU A 239 -8.00 9.91 27.84
C LEU A 239 -7.74 10.82 29.04
N GLY A 240 -6.71 11.67 28.98
CA GLY A 240 -6.39 12.60 30.05
C GLY A 240 -7.53 13.55 30.37
N GLY A 241 -8.17 14.12 29.35
CA GLY A 241 -9.33 15.00 29.52
C GLY A 241 -10.54 14.28 30.11
N MET A 242 -10.86 13.06 29.65
CA MET A 242 -12.00 12.31 30.19
C MET A 242 -11.74 11.74 31.59
N VAL A 243 -10.50 11.33 31.90
CA VAL A 243 -10.11 10.96 33.27
C VAL A 243 -10.22 12.17 34.19
N ALA A 244 -9.71 13.34 33.78
CA ALA A 244 -9.82 14.56 34.56
C ALA A 244 -11.28 14.94 34.79
N LEU A 245 -12.12 14.88 33.76
CA LEU A 245 -13.55 15.15 33.86
C LEU A 245 -14.24 14.19 34.84
N ALA A 246 -14.00 12.88 34.70
CA ALA A 246 -14.53 11.87 35.62
C ALA A 246 -14.06 12.13 37.06
N TYR A 247 -12.78 12.46 37.24
CA TYR A 247 -12.21 12.72 38.55
C TYR A 247 -12.85 13.93 39.21
N PHE A 248 -12.90 15.08 38.52
CA PHE A 248 -13.46 16.29 39.09
C PHE A 248 -14.95 16.12 39.39
N ARG A 249 -15.70 15.49 38.49
CA ARG A 249 -17.16 15.39 38.64
C ARG A 249 -17.59 14.37 39.70
N VAL A 250 -16.77 13.33 39.94
CA VAL A 250 -17.10 12.28 40.92
C VAL A 250 -16.47 12.53 42.28
N PHE A 251 -15.24 13.01 42.33
CA PHE A 251 -14.45 13.06 43.57
C PHE A 251 -14.20 14.47 44.09
N ALA A 252 -14.15 15.50 43.24
CA ALA A 252 -13.88 16.86 43.70
C ALA A 252 -15.09 17.55 44.34
N GLU A 253 -16.30 16.97 44.21
CA GLU A 253 -17.51 17.42 44.91
C GLU A 253 -17.65 16.83 46.34
N LEU A 254 -16.70 16.01 46.81
CA LEU A 254 -16.71 15.54 48.19
C LEU A 254 -16.37 16.70 49.13
N PRO A 255 -17.27 17.09 50.07
CA PRO A 255 -16.96 18.14 51.02
C PRO A 255 -15.76 17.71 51.86
N THR A 256 -14.70 18.49 51.83
CA THR A 256 -13.65 18.41 52.86
C THR A 256 -14.31 18.75 54.20
N SER A 257 -14.50 17.72 55.01
CA SER A 257 -14.95 17.81 56.41
C SER A 257 -14.11 18.79 57.22
#